data_AF-A0A7K0YWF0-F1
#
_entry.id   AF-A0A7K0YWF0-F1
#
_cell.length_a   1.000
_cell.length_b   1.000
_cell.length_c   1.000
_cell.angle_alpha   90.00
_cell.angle_beta   90.00
_cell.angle_gamma   90.00
#
_symmetry.space_group_name_H-M   'P 1'
#
loop_
_entity.id
_entity.type
_entity.pdbx_description
1 polymer ?
#
loop_
_entity_poly.entity_id
_entity_poly.type
_entity_poly.pdbx_seq_one_letter_code
_entity_poly.pdbx_strand_id
1 'polypeptide(L)'
;MDKNLRAVSASDTNSVWRALMEALAGGDALCVTDAPLASAVVSEECAVVVLTSGSTAKPKRVALSAEALRQSARATAEAIGTGGW
;
A
#
# COMPACT_ATOMS: atom_id res chain seq x y z
N MET A 1 -10.99 14.94 -1.79
CA MET A 1 -10.85 14.48 -3.18
C MET A 1 -10.48 13.02 -3.08
N ASP A 2 -10.96 12.19 -4.00
CA ASP A 2 -10.75 10.75 -3.95
C ASP A 2 -9.80 10.35 -5.08
N LYS A 3 -8.98 9.33 -4.84
CA LYS A 3 -8.03 8.77 -5.82
C LYS A 3 -8.33 7.31 -6.11
N ASN A 4 -7.90 6.83 -7.27
CA ASN A 4 -8.14 5.44 -7.65
C ASN A 4 -7.30 4.48 -6.81
N LEU A 5 -7.82 3.28 -6.63
CA LEU A 5 -7.16 2.14 -6.02
C LEU A 5 -6.89 1.07 -7.07
N ARG A 6 -5.62 0.78 -7.30
CA ARG A 6 -5.14 -0.23 -8.24
C ARG A 6 -4.82 -1.53 -7.50
N ALA A 7 -5.47 -2.62 -7.87
CA ALA A 7 -5.08 -3.96 -7.44
C ALA A 7 -3.94 -4.48 -8.31
N VAL A 8 -2.90 -5.02 -7.67
CA VAL A 8 -1.78 -5.68 -8.34
C VAL A 8 -1.53 -7.04 -7.70
N SER A 9 -1.35 -8.07 -8.51
CA SER A 9 -1.03 -9.42 -8.03
C SER A 9 0.32 -9.44 -7.32
N ALA A 10 0.41 -10.15 -6.20
CA ALA A 10 1.68 -10.37 -5.51
C ALA A 10 2.69 -11.18 -6.36
N SER A 11 2.20 -11.95 -7.34
CA SER A 11 3.03 -12.76 -8.24
C SER A 11 3.79 -11.94 -9.28
N ASP A 12 3.40 -10.69 -9.53
CA ASP A 12 4.08 -9.78 -10.45
C ASP A 12 4.86 -8.70 -9.67
N THR A 13 6.04 -9.08 -9.20
CA THR A 13 6.91 -8.21 -8.38
C THR A 13 7.28 -6.91 -9.11
N ASN A 14 7.45 -6.93 -10.43
CA ASN A 14 7.79 -5.73 -11.20
C ASN A 14 6.62 -4.73 -11.22
N SER A 15 5.41 -5.22 -11.42
CA SER A 15 4.22 -4.38 -11.35
C SER A 15 3.97 -3.85 -9.94
N VAL A 16 4.22 -4.65 -8.90
CA VAL A 16 4.12 -4.21 -7.50
C VAL A 16 5.11 -3.08 -7.23
N TRP A 17 6.38 -3.24 -7.62
CA TRP A 17 7.41 -2.23 -7.44
C TRP A 17 7.05 -0.92 -8.15
N ARG A 18 6.67 -0.99 -9.43
CA ARG A 18 6.30 0.20 -10.21
C ARG A 18 5.10 0.92 -9.60
N ALA A 19 4.03 0.20 -9.27
CA ALA A 19 2.83 0.78 -8.70
C ALA A 19 3.09 1.39 -7.32
N LEU A 20 3.98 0.79 -6.51
CA LEU A 20 4.37 1.37 -5.22
C LEU A 20 5.09 2.71 -5.41
N MET A 21 6.05 2.78 -6.33
CA MET A 21 6.78 4.01 -6.63
C MET A 21 5.85 5.12 -7.16
N GLU A 22 4.92 4.77 -8.04
CA GLU A 22 3.87 5.67 -8.54
C GLU A 22 2.96 6.17 -7.40
N ALA A 23 2.49 5.27 -6.54
CA ALA A 23 1.62 5.61 -5.41
C ALA A 23 2.31 6.54 -4.40
N LEU A 24 3.58 6.31 -4.10
CA LEU A 24 4.37 7.18 -3.23
C LEU A 24 4.59 8.56 -3.87
N ALA A 25 4.69 8.65 -5.20
CA ALA A 25 4.81 9.90 -5.94
C ALA A 25 3.46 10.66 -6.07
N GLY A 26 2.37 10.13 -5.52
CA GLY A 26 1.04 10.76 -5.56
C GLY A 26 0.12 10.25 -6.67
N GLY A 27 0.51 9.20 -7.40
CA GLY A 27 -0.38 8.50 -8.34
C GLY A 27 -1.44 7.66 -7.62
N ASP A 28 -2.08 6.75 -8.37
CA ASP A 28 -3.10 5.84 -7.84
C ASP A 28 -2.58 5.05 -6.62
N ALA A 29 -3.45 4.77 -5.65
CA ALA A 29 -3.11 3.94 -4.50
C ALA A 29 -2.90 2.49 -4.93
N LEU A 30 -1.98 1.80 -4.26
CA LEU A 30 -1.70 0.39 -4.48
C LEU A 30 -2.43 -0.49 -3.46
N CYS A 31 -3.07 -1.56 -3.92
CA CYS A 31 -3.43 -2.71 -3.11
C CYS A 31 -2.79 -3.96 -3.70
N VAL A 32 -1.89 -4.62 -2.96
CA VAL A 32 -1.32 -5.90 -3.40
C VAL A 32 -2.30 -7.01 -3.05
N THR A 33 -3.04 -7.50 -4.04
CA THR A 33 -4.07 -8.52 -3.85
C THR A 33 -4.47 -9.18 -5.17
N ASP A 34 -4.78 -10.47 -5.12
CA ASP A 34 -5.48 -11.20 -6.19
C ASP A 34 -7.01 -11.21 -5.99
N ALA A 35 -7.49 -10.71 -4.84
CA ALA A 35 -8.91 -10.64 -4.54
C ALA A 35 -9.54 -9.40 -5.21
N PRO A 36 -10.82 -9.48 -5.62
CA PRO A 36 -11.52 -8.33 -6.17
C PRO A 36 -11.62 -7.20 -5.14
N LEU A 37 -11.42 -5.97 -5.60
CA LEU A 37 -11.58 -4.78 -4.76
C LEU A 37 -13.07 -4.50 -4.51
N ALA A 38 -13.44 -4.39 -3.24
CA ALA A 38 -14.79 -3.97 -2.85
C ALA A 38 -15.09 -2.49 -3.19
N SER A 39 -14.05 -1.67 -3.37
CA SER A 39 -14.13 -0.29 -3.86
C SER A 39 -12.86 0.03 -4.63
N ALA A 40 -13.00 0.75 -5.75
CA ALA A 40 -11.89 1.20 -6.60
C ALA A 40 -11.41 2.63 -6.25
N VAL A 41 -11.91 3.23 -5.16
CA VAL A 41 -11.53 4.58 -4.73
C VAL A 41 -11.18 4.63 -3.24
N VAL A 42 -10.24 5.51 -2.89
CA VAL A 42 -9.74 5.80 -1.54
C VAL A 42 -9.51 7.30 -1.35
N SER A 43 -9.24 7.74 -0.13
CA SER A 43 -8.91 9.15 0.14
C SER A 43 -7.62 9.57 -0.55
N GLU A 44 -7.52 10.84 -0.93
CA GLU A 44 -6.37 11.42 -1.64
C GLU A 44 -5.02 11.11 -0.99
N GLU A 45 -4.94 11.16 0.34
CA GLU A 45 -3.68 10.92 1.04
C GLU A 45 -3.24 9.45 1.04
N CYS A 46 -4.14 8.50 0.76
CA CYS A 46 -3.85 7.07 0.81
C CYS A 46 -2.89 6.66 -0.30
N ALA A 47 -1.77 6.02 0.02
CA ALA A 47 -0.84 5.46 -0.97
C ALA A 47 -0.94 3.94 -1.07
N VAL A 48 -1.15 3.24 0.05
CA VAL A 48 -1.21 1.77 0.08
C VAL A 48 -2.39 1.31 0.90
N VAL A 49 -3.10 0.29 0.42
CA VAL A 49 -4.12 -0.44 1.16
C VAL A 49 -3.62 -1.86 1.43
N VAL A 50 -3.49 -2.21 2.71
CA VAL A 50 -3.10 -3.55 3.16
C VAL A 50 -4.34 -4.33 3.58
N LEU A 51 -4.49 -5.55 3.04
CA LEU A 51 -5.49 -6.50 3.48
C LEU A 51 -4.94 -7.30 4.67
N THR A 52 -5.70 -7.38 5.74
CA THR A 52 -5.35 -8.22 6.90
C THR A 52 -6.15 -9.51 6.85
N SER A 53 -5.52 -10.63 7.20
CA SER A 53 -6.12 -11.98 7.13
C SER A 53 -7.40 -12.16 7.96
N GLY A 54 -7.71 -11.20 8.84
CA GLY A 54 -9.01 -11.09 9.52
C GLY A 54 -9.39 -12.37 10.25
N SER A 55 -8.80 -12.63 11.43
CA SER A 55 -9.20 -13.73 12.32
C SER A 55 -10.70 -13.72 12.69
N THR A 56 -11.39 -12.60 12.44
CA THR A 56 -12.83 -12.39 12.64
C THR A 56 -13.67 -12.64 11.38
N ALA A 57 -13.23 -13.53 10.48
CA ALA A 57 -13.89 -13.97 9.24
C ALA A 57 -14.12 -12.91 8.15
N LYS A 58 -13.80 -11.64 8.40
CA LYS A 58 -13.87 -10.55 7.41
C LYS A 58 -12.53 -9.81 7.36
N PRO A 59 -11.77 -9.93 6.26
CA PRO A 59 -10.55 -9.17 6.06
C PRO A 59 -10.79 -7.66 6.21
N LYS A 60 -9.96 -6.99 7.01
CA LYS A 60 -10.01 -5.53 7.14
C LYS A 60 -9.03 -4.89 6.16
N ARG A 61 -9.39 -3.71 5.66
CA ARG A 61 -8.55 -2.86 4.82
C ARG A 61 -7.92 -1.77 5.66
N VAL A 62 -6.59 -1.69 5.64
CA VAL A 62 -5.83 -0.63 6.32
C VAL A 62 -5.29 0.32 5.25
N ALA A 63 -5.77 1.57 5.27
CA ALA A 63 -5.28 2.63 4.39
C ALA A 63 -4.07 3.33 5.04
N LEU A 64 -2.96 3.41 4.31
CA LEU A 64 -1.74 4.07 4.75
C LEU A 64 -1.41 5.19 3.78
N SER A 65 -1.09 6.37 4.31
CA SER A 65 -0.63 7.49 3.49
C SER A 65 0.82 7.34 3.07
N ALA A 66 1.22 8.03 1.99
CA ALA A 66 2.62 8.06 1.58
C ALA A 66 3.52 8.63 2.70
N GLU A 67 3.00 9.60 3.44
CA GLU A 67 3.71 10.19 4.57
C GLU A 67 3.90 9.18 5.71
N ALA A 68 2.85 8.48 6.12
CA ALA A 68 2.95 7.45 7.16
C ALA A 68 3.98 6.36 6.81
N LEU A 69 4.03 5.94 5.53
CA LEU A 69 5.01 4.97 5.05
C LEU A 69 6.45 5.49 5.15
N ARG A 70 6.70 6.73 4.70
CA ARG A 70 8.03 7.36 4.80
C ARG A 70 8.48 7.55 6.25
N GLN A 71 7.57 7.99 7.11
CA GLN A 71 7.85 8.16 8.53
C GLN A 71 8.20 6.82 9.20
N SER A 72 7.44 5.76 8.90
CA SER A 72 7.73 4.39 9.37
C SER A 72 9.08 3.88 8.89
N ALA A 73 9.40 4.08 7.60
CA ALA A 73 10.68 3.68 7.02
C ALA A 73 11.86 4.43 7.66
N ARG A 74 11.72 5.74 7.91
CA ARG A 74 12.75 6.53 8.60
C ARG A 74 12.94 6.07 10.05
N ALA A 75 11.85 5.87 10.80
CA ALA A 75 11.93 5.38 12.17
C ALA A 75 12.60 3.99 12.25
N THR A 76 12.35 3.13 11.26
CA THR A 76 13.02 1.83 11.14
C THR A 76 14.52 2.01 10.88
N ALA A 77 14.89 2.88 9.93
CA ALA A 77 16.28 3.18 9.64
C ALA A 77 17.03 3.77 10.85
N GLU A 78 16.37 4.60 11.66
CA GLU A 78 16.92 5.13 12.91
C GLU A 78 17.12 4.03 13.96
N ALA A 79 16.20 3.07 14.05
CA ALA A 79 16.23 2.02 15.07
C ALA A 79 17.23 0.90 14.76
N ILE A 80 17.31 0.46 13.51
CA ILE A 80 18.07 -0.76 13.13
C ILE A 80 19.05 -0.53 11.97
N GLY A 81 19.21 0.71 11.49
CA GLY A 81 20.07 1.05 10.36
C GLY A 81 19.40 0.83 9.00
N THR A 82 20.18 1.06 7.94
CA THR A 82 19.74 0.83 6.55
C THR A 82 20.33 -0.48 6.02
N GLY A 83 19.60 -1.16 5.13
CA GLY A 83 20.07 -2.39 4.48
C GLY A 83 19.40 -2.59 3.13
N GLY A 84 19.88 -3.59 2.38
CA GLY A 84 19.37 -3.97 1.05
C GLY A 84 18.43 -5.18 1.06
N TRP A 85 17.83 -5.48 2.22
CA TRP A 85 16.78 -6.49 2.36
C TRP A 85 15.46 -6.04 1.74
#